data_AF-A0A7W6K9Y3-F1
#
_entry.id   AF-A0A7W6K9Y3-F1
#
_cell.length_a   1.000
_cell.length_b   1.000
_cell.length_c   1.000
_cell.angle_alpha   90.00
_cell.angle_beta   90.00
_cell.angle_gamma   90.00
#
_symmetry.space_group_name_H-M   'P 1'
#
loop_
_entity.id
_entity.type
_entity.pdbx_description
1 polymer ?
#
loop_
_entity_poly.entity_id
_entity_poly.type
_entity_poly.pdbx_seq_one_letter_code
_entity_poly.pdbx_strand_id
1 'polypeptide(L)'
;MKTMSFKGTFSTKGTIARRAFSSALSVAYFLIIALCLSACSKDEGGDVAAGDFYLRATVGRKEVNFHNVNFQGGGNDSRFEHIVVGGYETSYPLSGPIPPSLDFEIWRLGGNITAGTYATPAENKMIARYAIQKPEGTLLYNTSFADDVFTLKIEAISKSGIKGTFSGTVRNMAGEAISITDGTFNLPYQTVINP
;
A
#
# COMPACT_ATOMS: atom_id res chain seq x y z
N MET A 1 -63.61 -32.13 -30.79
CA MET A 1 -63.98 -31.27 -31.92
C MET A 1 -62.70 -30.74 -32.56
N LYS A 2 -62.54 -31.01 -33.86
CA LYS A 2 -61.60 -30.48 -34.86
C LYS A 2 -60.07 -30.50 -34.61
N THR A 3 -59.46 -31.41 -35.37
CA THR A 3 -58.14 -31.34 -36.01
C THR A 3 -57.93 -30.08 -36.87
N MET A 4 -56.69 -29.59 -36.94
CA MET A 4 -55.94 -29.09 -38.13
C MET A 4 -54.46 -28.97 -37.67
N SER A 5 -53.49 -29.79 -38.09
CA SER A 5 -52.81 -29.90 -39.39
C SER A 5 -52.35 -28.56 -39.99
N PHE A 6 -51.04 -28.30 -39.90
CA PHE A 6 -50.35 -27.44 -40.86
C PHE A 6 -49.02 -28.07 -41.26
N LYS A 7 -48.99 -28.64 -42.47
CA LYS A 7 -47.77 -28.92 -43.22
C LYS A 7 -47.32 -27.62 -43.87
N GLY A 8 -46.05 -27.29 -43.72
CA GLY A 8 -45.41 -26.19 -44.44
C GLY A 8 -43.92 -26.44 -44.55
N THR A 9 -43.53 -27.12 -45.63
CA THR A 9 -42.14 -27.37 -46.04
C THR A 9 -41.49 -26.04 -46.43
N PHE A 10 -40.35 -25.69 -45.84
CA PHE A 10 -39.44 -24.71 -46.44
C PHE A 10 -38.03 -25.28 -46.50
N SER A 11 -37.65 -25.58 -47.73
CA SER A 11 -36.28 -25.82 -48.19
C SER A 11 -35.56 -24.48 -48.24
N THR A 12 -34.38 -24.39 -47.65
CA THR A 12 -33.33 -23.53 -48.20
C THR A 12 -31.96 -24.09 -47.80
N LYS A 13 -31.23 -24.57 -48.80
CA LYS A 13 -29.81 -24.89 -48.69
C LYS A 13 -29.06 -23.60 -48.36
N GLY A 14 -28.59 -23.46 -47.12
CA GLY A 14 -27.66 -22.40 -46.73
C GLY A 14 -26.25 -22.79 -47.13
N THR A 15 -25.77 -22.26 -48.26
CA THR A 15 -24.36 -22.35 -48.64
C THR A 15 -23.53 -21.54 -47.65
N ILE A 16 -22.70 -22.20 -46.85
CA ILE A 16 -21.70 -21.53 -46.00
C ILE A 16 -20.60 -21.00 -46.92
N ALA A 17 -20.76 -19.75 -47.36
CA ALA A 17 -19.67 -19.01 -47.98
C ALA A 17 -18.66 -18.67 -46.88
N ARG A 18 -17.54 -19.40 -46.84
CA ARG A 18 -16.32 -18.96 -46.13
C ARG A 18 -15.87 -17.65 -46.79
N ARG A 19 -16.30 -16.51 -46.26
CA ARG A 19 -15.64 -15.24 -46.56
C ARG A 19 -14.24 -15.34 -45.96
N ALA A 20 -13.23 -15.28 -46.81
CA ALA A 20 -11.87 -15.05 -46.38
C ALA A 20 -11.89 -13.76 -45.55
N PHE A 21 -11.72 -13.89 -44.23
CA PHE A 21 -11.44 -12.76 -43.38
C PHE A 21 -10.25 -12.04 -44.00
N SER A 22 -10.45 -10.78 -44.41
CA SER A 22 -9.43 -10.00 -45.07
C SER A 22 -8.20 -9.97 -44.16
N SER A 23 -7.09 -10.50 -44.64
CA SER A 23 -5.80 -10.54 -43.95
C SER A 23 -5.37 -9.17 -43.42
N ALA A 24 -5.83 -8.10 -44.06
CA ALA A 24 -5.63 -6.71 -43.64
C ALA A 24 -6.26 -6.37 -42.27
N LEU A 25 -7.43 -6.93 -41.93
CA LEU A 25 -8.09 -6.67 -40.65
C LEU A 25 -7.35 -7.37 -39.50
N SER A 26 -6.86 -8.58 -39.73
CA SER A 26 -6.06 -9.35 -38.76
C SER A 26 -4.70 -8.69 -38.48
N VAL A 27 -4.05 -8.10 -39.49
CA VAL A 27 -2.80 -7.35 -39.32
C VAL A 27 -3.01 -6.07 -38.49
N ALA A 28 -4.14 -5.38 -38.68
CA ALA A 28 -4.48 -4.19 -37.88
C ALA A 28 -4.70 -4.53 -36.39
N TYR A 29 -5.34 -5.66 -36.08
CA TYR A 29 -5.50 -6.13 -34.70
C TYR A 29 -4.17 -6.49 -34.03
N PHE A 30 -3.24 -7.12 -34.77
CA PHE A 30 -1.89 -7.41 -34.24
C PHE A 30 -1.07 -6.15 -33.93
N LEU A 31 -1.19 -5.11 -34.76
CA LEU A 31 -0.52 -3.82 -34.55
C LEU A 31 -1.03 -3.08 -33.30
N ILE A 32 -2.33 -3.15 -33.01
CA ILE A 32 -2.92 -2.53 -31.81
C ILE A 32 -2.47 -3.28 -30.54
N ILE A 33 -2.42 -4.60 -30.57
CA ILE A 33 -1.96 -5.41 -29.42
C ILE A 33 -0.47 -5.17 -29.13
N ALA A 34 0.37 -5.02 -30.16
CA ALA A 34 1.79 -4.74 -29.98
C ALA A 34 2.07 -3.37 -29.32
N LEU A 35 1.25 -2.34 -29.63
CA LEU A 35 1.37 -1.02 -29.01
C LEU A 35 0.97 -1.02 -27.52
N CYS A 36 0.09 -1.93 -27.10
CA CYS A 36 -0.34 -2.05 -25.71
C CYS A 36 0.70 -2.73 -24.80
N LEU A 37 1.72 -3.41 -25.34
CA LEU A 37 2.76 -4.08 -24.55
C LEU A 37 3.92 -3.16 -24.14
N SER A 38 4.03 -1.97 -24.75
CA SER A 38 5.07 -0.97 -24.46
C SER A 38 4.79 -0.07 -23.25
N ALA A 39 3.65 -0.24 -22.56
CA ALA A 39 3.25 0.60 -21.42
C ALA A 39 3.57 -0.01 -20.03
N CYS A 40 4.23 -1.16 -19.98
CA CYS A 40 4.84 -1.66 -18.74
C CYS A 40 6.28 -1.13 -18.64
N SER A 41 6.44 0.14 -18.27
CA SER A 41 7.72 0.60 -17.71
C SER A 41 7.85 -0.02 -16.32
N LYS A 42 8.61 -1.12 -16.25
CA LYS A 42 9.16 -1.59 -14.99
C LYS A 42 10.20 -0.56 -14.59
N ASP A 43 9.84 0.33 -13.67
CA ASP A 43 10.81 1.23 -13.05
C ASP A 43 11.86 0.36 -12.36
N GLU A 44 13.05 0.34 -12.96
CA GLU A 44 14.24 -0.20 -12.33
C GLU A 44 14.53 0.69 -11.12
N GLY A 45 14.61 0.07 -9.94
CA GLY A 45 14.87 0.75 -8.67
C GLY A 45 16.08 1.66 -8.83
N GLY A 46 15.82 2.97 -8.79
CA GLY A 46 16.85 3.99 -8.83
C GLY A 46 17.84 3.76 -7.71
N ASP A 47 19.11 3.87 -8.04
CA ASP A 47 20.22 3.85 -7.10
C ASP A 47 19.91 4.83 -5.96
N VAL A 48 19.68 4.29 -4.76
CA VAL A 48 19.33 5.10 -3.60
C VAL A 48 20.56 5.92 -3.25
N ALA A 49 20.46 7.24 -3.36
CA ALA A 49 21.53 8.14 -2.95
C ALA A 49 22.03 7.75 -1.55
N ALA A 50 23.35 7.58 -1.39
CA ALA A 50 23.95 7.15 -0.13
C ALA A 50 23.49 8.06 1.03
N GLY A 51 22.70 7.50 1.95
CA GLY A 51 22.15 8.19 3.11
C GLY A 51 21.94 7.19 4.26
N ASP A 52 22.05 7.67 5.50
CA ASP A 52 21.77 6.86 6.69
C ASP A 52 20.25 6.72 6.87
N PHE A 53 19.67 5.67 6.27
CA PHE A 53 18.24 5.44 6.28
C PHE A 53 17.85 4.32 7.25
N TYR A 54 16.82 4.57 8.06
CA TYR A 54 16.38 3.65 9.10
C TYR A 54 14.97 3.97 9.60
N LEU A 55 14.34 2.96 10.22
CA LEU A 55 13.21 3.08 11.12
C LEU A 55 13.50 2.20 12.32
N ARG A 56 13.50 2.77 13.53
CA ARG A 56 13.87 2.06 14.77
C ARG A 56 12.96 2.49 15.90
N ALA A 57 12.65 1.59 16.82
CA ALA A 57 11.92 1.90 18.05
C ALA A 57 12.09 0.79 19.08
N THR A 58 11.69 1.08 20.32
CA THR A 58 11.42 0.07 21.34
C THR A 58 9.92 -0.27 21.31
N VAL A 59 9.57 -1.49 20.92
CA VAL A 59 8.19 -2.00 20.90
C VAL A 59 7.98 -2.89 22.13
N GLY A 60 7.14 -2.43 23.05
CA GLY A 60 6.99 -2.99 24.39
C GLY A 60 8.28 -2.84 25.20
N ARG A 61 9.16 -3.84 25.13
CA ARG A 61 10.49 -3.86 25.77
C ARG A 61 11.59 -4.36 24.83
N LYS A 62 11.27 -4.48 23.54
CA LYS A 62 12.15 -5.02 22.52
C LYS A 62 12.63 -3.88 21.64
N GLU A 63 13.93 -3.67 21.56
CA GLU A 63 14.52 -2.81 20.53
C GLU A 63 14.37 -3.47 19.17
N VAL A 64 13.87 -2.70 18.20
CA VAL A 64 13.60 -3.16 16.84
C VAL A 64 14.24 -2.21 15.85
N ASN A 65 15.08 -2.77 14.97
CA ASN A 65 15.50 -2.13 13.72
C ASN A 65 14.59 -2.70 12.62
N PHE A 66 13.68 -1.88 12.10
CA PHE A 66 12.72 -2.36 11.12
C PHE A 66 13.38 -2.52 9.74
N HIS A 67 12.86 -3.49 9.00
CA HIS A 67 13.28 -3.90 7.67
C HIS A 67 12.19 -3.68 6.63
N ASN A 68 12.57 -3.66 5.35
CA ASN A 68 11.68 -3.33 4.23
C ASN A 68 10.85 -2.05 4.50
N VAL A 69 11.50 -1.07 5.10
CA VAL A 69 10.89 0.18 5.56
C VAL A 69 10.65 1.11 4.39
N ASN A 70 9.57 1.89 4.44
CA ASN A 70 9.23 2.81 3.36
C ASN A 70 8.52 4.05 3.90
N PHE A 71 8.82 5.19 3.29
CA PHE A 71 8.03 6.42 3.41
C PHE A 71 7.29 6.63 2.09
N GLN A 72 5.97 6.47 2.13
CA GLN A 72 5.10 6.77 1.01
C GLN A 72 4.29 8.03 1.30
N GLY A 73 3.91 8.73 0.24
CA GLY A 73 3.01 9.86 0.35
C GLY A 73 2.20 10.07 -0.92
N GLY A 74 1.06 10.71 -0.74
CA GLY A 74 0.13 11.10 -1.80
C GLY A 74 -0.38 12.52 -1.58
N GLY A 75 -0.85 13.16 -2.64
CA GLY A 75 -1.33 14.53 -2.63
C GLY A 75 -1.18 15.21 -3.98
N ASN A 76 -1.69 16.42 -4.08
CA ASN A 76 -1.64 17.25 -5.28
C ASN A 76 -0.74 18.47 -5.08
N ASP A 77 -0.35 19.13 -6.17
CA ASP A 77 0.34 20.44 -6.15
C ASP A 77 1.58 20.49 -5.25
N SER A 78 2.38 19.41 -5.25
CA SER A 78 3.57 19.26 -4.40
C SER A 78 3.31 19.20 -2.88
N ARG A 79 2.05 19.08 -2.45
CA ARG A 79 1.66 18.86 -1.05
C ARG A 79 1.63 17.38 -0.70
N PHE A 80 1.84 17.09 0.58
CA PHE A 80 1.53 15.79 1.15
C PHE A 80 0.16 15.87 1.82
N GLU A 81 -0.85 15.27 1.23
CA GLU A 81 -2.18 15.14 1.85
C GLU A 81 -2.34 13.79 2.56
N HIS A 82 -1.43 12.87 2.29
CA HIS A 82 -1.40 11.55 2.90
C HIS A 82 0.06 11.11 3.01
N ILE A 83 0.47 10.59 4.17
CA ILE A 83 1.75 9.90 4.34
C ILE A 83 1.57 8.58 5.07
N VAL A 84 2.40 7.60 4.72
CA VAL A 84 2.57 6.33 5.43
C VAL A 84 4.05 6.12 5.68
N VAL A 85 4.43 5.78 6.90
CA VAL A 85 5.75 5.26 7.23
C VAL A 85 5.57 3.94 7.95
N GLY A 86 6.29 2.90 7.52
CA GLY A 86 6.23 1.61 8.20
C GLY A 86 7.28 0.62 7.71
N GLY A 87 7.33 -0.52 8.39
CA GLY A 87 8.21 -1.65 8.08
C GLY A 87 7.95 -2.86 8.96
N TYR A 88 8.79 -3.87 8.81
CA TYR A 88 8.67 -5.18 9.46
C TYR A 88 9.79 -5.41 10.47
N GLU A 89 9.57 -6.16 11.55
CA GLU A 89 10.60 -6.41 12.56
C GLU A 89 11.80 -7.20 12.03
N THR A 90 11.63 -7.91 10.91
CA THR A 90 12.70 -8.64 10.21
C THR A 90 12.49 -8.50 8.70
N SER A 91 13.54 -8.71 7.90
CA SER A 91 13.39 -8.72 6.44
C SER A 91 12.33 -9.72 6.00
N TYR A 92 11.58 -9.37 4.96
CA TYR A 92 10.52 -10.22 4.43
C TYR A 92 11.12 -11.55 3.94
N PRO A 93 10.72 -12.70 4.51
CA PRO A 93 11.29 -13.97 4.09
C PRO A 93 10.77 -14.32 2.68
N LEU A 94 11.63 -14.88 1.82
CA LEU A 94 11.22 -15.44 0.53
C LEU A 94 10.18 -16.57 0.71
N SER A 95 10.17 -17.18 1.89
CA SER A 95 9.20 -18.19 2.33
C SER A 95 9.12 -18.17 3.86
N GLY A 96 7.92 -18.07 4.42
CA GLY A 96 7.73 -18.08 5.88
C GLY A 96 6.59 -17.17 6.34
N PRO A 97 6.34 -17.11 7.66
CA PRO A 97 5.34 -16.19 8.21
C PRO A 97 5.78 -14.74 7.99
N ILE A 98 4.83 -13.88 7.66
CA ILE A 98 5.04 -12.44 7.57
C ILE A 98 5.43 -11.93 8.97
N PRO A 99 6.58 -11.26 9.13
CA PRO A 99 7.01 -10.76 10.44
C PRO A 99 6.04 -9.72 11.00
N PRO A 100 6.05 -9.45 12.32
CA PRO A 100 5.30 -8.35 12.86
C PRO A 100 5.70 -7.03 12.21
N SER A 101 4.76 -6.09 12.08
CA SER A 101 4.97 -4.82 11.40
C SER A 101 4.48 -3.64 12.22
N LEU A 102 5.14 -2.50 12.05
CA LEU A 102 4.71 -1.21 12.57
C LEU A 102 4.52 -0.25 11.41
N ASP A 103 3.41 0.48 11.43
CA ASP A 103 3.22 1.63 10.56
C ASP A 103 2.48 2.76 11.27
N PHE A 104 2.65 3.98 10.77
CA PHE A 104 1.81 5.11 11.10
C PHE A 104 1.46 5.90 9.84
N GLU A 105 0.26 6.46 9.86
CA GLU A 105 -0.37 7.09 8.71
C GLU A 105 -1.10 8.37 9.15
N ILE A 106 -0.99 9.43 8.35
CA ILE A 106 -1.70 10.71 8.55
C ILE A 106 -2.37 11.11 7.24
N TRP A 107 -3.64 11.49 7.31
CA TRP A 107 -4.37 12.12 6.21
C TRP A 107 -4.76 13.57 6.55
N ARG A 108 -4.40 14.50 5.67
CA ARG A 108 -4.83 15.90 5.63
C ARG A 108 -5.38 16.21 4.25
N LEU A 109 -6.55 15.65 3.93
CA LEU A 109 -7.22 15.86 2.65
C LEU A 109 -7.47 17.36 2.40
N GLY A 110 -7.04 17.86 1.25
CA GLY A 110 -7.07 19.29 0.90
C GLY A 110 -6.13 20.18 1.72
N GLY A 111 -5.30 19.60 2.59
CA GLY A 111 -4.33 20.29 3.42
C GLY A 111 -2.88 20.04 2.98
N ASN A 112 -1.96 20.17 3.92
CA ASN A 112 -0.55 19.79 3.74
C ASN A 112 0.00 19.23 5.04
N ILE A 113 0.73 18.13 4.95
CA ILE A 113 1.52 17.55 6.03
C ILE A 113 2.92 18.13 5.90
N THR A 114 3.37 18.80 6.95
CA THR A 114 4.65 19.52 6.99
C THR A 114 5.45 19.09 8.22
N ALA A 115 6.61 19.71 8.44
CA ALA A 115 7.28 19.58 9.73
C ALA A 115 6.35 20.07 10.85
N GLY A 116 6.36 19.37 11.99
CA GLY A 116 5.45 19.62 13.09
C GLY A 116 5.24 18.41 13.98
N THR A 117 4.39 18.56 14.99
CA THR A 117 3.99 17.49 15.90
C THR A 117 2.52 17.16 15.70
N TYR A 118 2.24 15.87 15.54
CA TYR A 118 0.92 15.29 15.33
C TYR A 118 0.70 14.26 16.42
N ALA A 119 -0.52 14.16 16.96
CA ALA A 119 -0.80 13.20 18.00
C ALA A 119 -2.24 12.69 17.97
N THR A 120 -2.44 11.39 18.18
CA THR A 120 -3.76 10.84 18.47
C THR A 120 -4.18 11.17 19.92
N PRO A 121 -5.48 11.29 20.22
CA PRO A 121 -6.61 11.30 19.27
C PRO A 121 -6.88 12.68 18.63
N ALA A 122 -6.12 13.73 19.00
CA ALA A 122 -6.34 15.09 18.52
C ALA A 122 -6.27 15.21 16.99
N GLU A 123 -5.33 14.51 16.36
CA GLU A 123 -5.27 14.28 14.92
C GLU A 123 -6.18 13.09 14.57
N ASN A 124 -7.47 13.37 14.34
CA ASN A 124 -8.51 12.36 14.11
C ASN A 124 -8.38 11.59 12.78
N LYS A 125 -7.45 12.02 11.92
CA LYS A 125 -7.03 11.35 10.69
C LYS A 125 -5.57 10.92 10.80
N MET A 126 -5.19 10.40 11.97
CA MET A 126 -3.92 9.74 12.19
C MET A 126 -4.17 8.39 12.84
N ILE A 127 -3.40 7.39 12.42
CA ILE A 127 -3.42 6.07 13.05
C ILE A 127 -1.99 5.53 13.14
N ALA A 128 -1.68 4.87 14.25
CA ALA A 128 -0.54 3.98 14.34
C ALA A 128 -1.03 2.55 14.51
N ARG A 129 -0.35 1.59 13.88
CA ARG A 129 -0.73 0.18 13.84
C ARG A 129 0.49 -0.68 14.09
N TYR A 130 0.36 -1.64 15.00
CA TYR A 130 1.31 -2.74 15.16
C TYR A 130 0.57 -4.06 14.93
N ALA A 131 1.01 -4.84 13.95
CA ALA A 131 0.33 -6.05 13.51
C ALA A 131 1.21 -7.28 13.71
N ILE A 132 0.68 -8.31 14.35
CA ILE A 132 1.34 -9.62 14.52
C ILE A 132 0.54 -10.65 13.74
N GLN A 133 1.20 -11.36 12.83
CA GLN A 133 0.57 -12.40 12.05
C GLN A 133 0.57 -13.71 12.84
N LYS A 134 -0.61 -14.31 13.04
CA LYS A 134 -0.80 -15.59 13.71
C LYS A 134 -1.52 -16.58 12.78
N PRO A 135 -1.43 -17.91 13.04
CA PRO A 135 -2.16 -18.90 12.24
C PRO A 135 -3.68 -18.65 12.16
N GLU A 136 -4.27 -18.12 13.22
CA GLU A 136 -5.70 -17.80 13.34
C GLU A 136 -6.10 -16.43 12.75
N GLY A 137 -5.13 -15.62 12.31
CA GLY A 137 -5.36 -14.28 11.76
C GLY A 137 -4.36 -13.24 12.26
N THR A 138 -4.60 -11.96 11.91
CA THR A 138 -3.76 -10.85 12.36
C THR A 138 -4.22 -10.35 13.74
N LEU A 139 -3.33 -10.38 14.72
CA LEU A 139 -3.52 -9.65 15.97
C LEU A 139 -3.09 -8.19 15.76
N LEU A 140 -4.07 -7.29 15.69
CA LEU A 140 -3.86 -5.87 15.41
C LEU A 140 -3.96 -5.03 16.69
N TYR A 141 -2.92 -4.25 16.93
CA TYR A 141 -2.91 -3.14 17.89
C TYR A 141 -2.95 -1.83 17.13
N ASN A 142 -3.79 -0.88 17.53
CA ASN A 142 -3.82 0.45 16.93
C ASN A 142 -4.32 1.51 17.91
N THR A 143 -4.32 2.77 17.48
CA THR A 143 -4.79 3.93 18.25
C THR A 143 -6.29 4.21 18.13
N SER A 144 -7.07 3.35 17.46
CA SER A 144 -8.50 3.60 17.18
C SER A 144 -9.46 2.98 18.19
N PHE A 145 -9.00 2.04 19.02
CA PHE A 145 -9.85 1.34 19.99
C PHE A 145 -10.04 2.08 21.32
N ALA A 146 -9.25 3.12 21.59
CA ALA A 146 -9.31 3.95 22.79
C ALA A 146 -8.67 5.32 22.51
N ASP A 147 -8.70 6.22 23.50
CA ASP A 147 -8.01 7.53 23.45
C ASP A 147 -6.49 7.39 23.69
N ASP A 148 -5.87 6.31 23.23
CA ASP A 148 -4.43 6.11 23.37
C ASP A 148 -3.66 7.16 22.55
N VAL A 149 -2.62 7.71 23.17
CA VAL A 149 -1.80 8.76 22.56
C VAL A 149 -0.63 8.13 21.81
N PHE A 150 -0.52 8.48 20.54
CA PHE A 150 0.67 8.27 19.72
C PHE A 150 1.08 9.59 19.10
N THR A 151 2.29 10.03 19.43
CA THR A 151 2.88 11.29 18.98
C THR A 151 3.89 11.02 17.88
N LEU A 152 3.73 11.71 16.75
CA LEU A 152 4.69 11.79 15.66
C LEU A 152 5.24 13.21 15.56
N LYS A 153 6.57 13.34 15.62
CA LYS A 153 7.27 14.58 15.33
C LYS A 153 7.97 14.45 13.98
N ILE A 154 7.50 15.19 12.99
CA ILE A 154 8.16 15.33 11.69
C ILE A 154 9.11 16.51 11.77
N GLU A 155 10.41 16.27 11.60
CA GLU A 155 11.43 17.33 11.64
C GLU A 155 11.72 17.88 10.25
N ALA A 156 11.68 17.03 9.23
CA ALA A 156 11.73 17.43 7.84
C ALA A 156 10.92 16.47 6.98
N ILE A 157 10.26 17.00 5.95
CA ILE A 157 9.52 16.23 4.95
C ILE A 157 9.62 16.94 3.59
N SER A 158 9.96 16.19 2.56
CA SER A 158 9.91 16.64 1.17
C SER A 158 9.91 15.43 0.22
N LYS A 159 9.98 15.67 -1.10
CA LYS A 159 10.18 14.60 -2.09
C LYS A 159 11.58 13.97 -2.05
N SER A 160 12.52 14.49 -1.25
CA SER A 160 13.78 13.80 -0.98
C SER A 160 13.70 12.78 0.17
N GLY A 161 12.72 12.92 1.07
CA GLY A 161 12.58 12.05 2.23
C GLY A 161 11.88 12.69 3.43
N ILE A 162 11.83 11.93 4.50
CA ILE A 162 11.23 12.32 5.78
C ILE A 162 12.14 11.90 6.93
N LYS A 163 12.21 12.72 7.98
CA LYS A 163 12.88 12.35 9.23
C LYS A 163 12.14 12.84 10.45
N GLY A 164 12.29 12.13 11.55
CA GLY A 164 11.63 12.51 12.79
C GLY A 164 11.67 11.46 13.88
N THR A 165 10.79 11.64 14.85
CA THR A 165 10.64 10.74 16.01
C THR A 165 9.18 10.40 16.26
N PHE A 166 8.94 9.30 16.95
CA PHE A 166 7.60 8.90 17.37
C PHE A 166 7.62 8.13 18.70
N SER A 167 6.52 8.17 19.41
CA SER A 167 6.29 7.37 20.62
C SER A 167 4.80 7.31 20.92
N GLY A 168 4.34 6.30 21.64
CA GLY A 168 2.93 6.20 21.98
C GLY A 168 2.51 4.87 22.55
N THR A 169 1.21 4.66 22.56
CA THR A 169 0.60 3.39 22.91
C THR A 169 -0.34 2.95 21.79
N VAL A 170 -0.30 1.66 21.47
CA VAL A 170 -1.29 1.01 20.59
C VAL A 170 -1.97 -0.10 21.38
N ARG A 171 -3.25 -0.33 21.13
CA ARG A 171 -4.07 -1.29 21.88
C ARG A 171 -4.83 -2.20 20.94
N ASN A 172 -5.15 -3.42 21.34
CA ASN A 172 -6.03 -4.31 20.58
C ASN A 172 -7.49 -4.25 21.09
N MET A 173 -8.41 -4.92 20.40
CA MET A 173 -9.83 -4.95 20.80
C MET A 173 -10.08 -5.60 22.17
N ALA A 174 -9.16 -6.45 22.66
CA ALA A 174 -9.26 -7.05 23.98
C ALA A 174 -8.79 -6.12 25.10
N GLY A 175 -8.31 -4.92 24.76
CA GLY A 175 -7.83 -3.93 25.71
C GLY A 175 -6.35 -4.08 26.08
N GLU A 176 -5.61 -5.02 25.47
CA GLU A 176 -4.18 -5.19 25.71
C GLU A 176 -3.39 -4.10 24.99
N ALA A 177 -2.45 -3.48 25.70
CA ALA A 177 -1.68 -2.35 25.20
C ALA A 177 -0.19 -2.69 25.00
N ILE A 178 0.40 -2.09 23.98
CA ILE A 178 1.84 -2.11 23.70
C ILE A 178 2.32 -0.66 23.69
N SER A 179 3.34 -0.37 24.50
CA SER A 179 4.03 0.91 24.45
C SER A 179 5.08 0.91 23.35
N ILE A 180 5.19 2.02 22.63
CA ILE A 180 6.20 2.27 21.60
C ILE A 180 7.00 3.47 22.05
N THR A 181 8.30 3.30 22.24
CA THR A 181 9.21 4.33 22.78
C THR A 181 10.44 4.46 21.90
N ASP A 182 11.18 5.56 22.05
CA ASP A 182 12.45 5.81 21.35
C ASP A 182 12.38 5.65 19.82
N GLY A 183 11.19 5.91 19.25
CA GLY A 183 10.95 5.80 17.82
C GLY A 183 11.68 6.88 17.06
N THR A 184 12.50 6.50 16.08
CA THR A 184 13.24 7.41 15.21
C THR A 184 13.25 6.89 13.78
N PHE A 185 13.24 7.81 12.81
CA PHE A 185 13.28 7.44 11.41
C PHE A 185 13.96 8.51 10.54
N ASN A 186 14.58 8.05 9.47
CA ASN A 186 15.06 8.83 8.35
C ASN A 186 14.89 7.97 7.10
N LEU A 187 14.00 8.36 6.18
CA LEU A 187 13.63 7.53 5.04
C LEU A 187 13.58 8.34 3.75
N PRO A 188 14.05 7.78 2.61
CA PRO A 188 13.88 8.39 1.32
C PRO A 188 12.42 8.26 0.86
N TYR A 189 11.99 9.16 -0.02
CA TYR A 189 10.63 9.13 -0.54
C TYR A 189 10.43 7.98 -1.54
N GLN A 190 9.36 7.21 -1.36
CA GLN A 190 8.90 6.13 -2.24
C GLN A 190 9.96 5.08 -2.58
N THR A 191 10.92 4.87 -1.68
CA THR A 191 12.00 3.92 -1.85
C THR A 191 12.00 2.96 -0.67
N VAL A 192 11.95 1.65 -0.96
CA VAL A 192 12.01 0.62 0.08
C VAL A 192 13.45 0.44 0.50
N ILE A 193 13.70 0.58 1.80
CA ILE A 193 15.00 0.35 2.41
C ILE A 193 14.95 -0.95 3.20
N ASN A 194 15.92 -1.82 2.98
CA ASN A 194 16.14 -3.00 3.80
C ASN A 194 17.51 -2.86 4.46
N PRO A 195 17.58 -2.21 5.64
CA PRO A 195 18.83 -2.02 6.37
C PRO A 195 19.40 -3.35 6.89
#